data_AF-H1UY88-F1
#
_entry.id   AF-H1UY88-F1
#
_cell.length_a   1.000
_cell.length_b   1.000
_cell.length_c   1.000
_cell.angle_alpha   90.00
_cell.angle_beta   90.00
_cell.angle_gamma   90.00
#
_symmetry.space_group_name_H-M   'P 1'
#
loop_
_entity.id
_entity.type
_entity.pdbx_description
1 polymer ?
#
loop_
_entity_poly.entity_id
_entity_poly.type
_entity_poly.pdbx_seq_one_letter_code
_entity_poly.pdbx_strand_id
1 'polypeptide(L)'
;MNLVSYEYIATQRERHGVMILSEFTGAAQSLNGSLIVNPWNTEELANAIHDAVTMSPEQRETNYKKLERYVFKYTSSWWGQSFVAEMTRLSQETSQSKTLRNISGNVVGQVSKALHGAIEGASNLTGGKDSADETKQEA
;
A
#
# COMPACT_ATOMS: atom_id res chain seq x y z
N MET A 1 -5.90 -2.43 -9.29
CA MET A 1 -7.09 -2.67 -8.44
C MET A 1 -8.30 -2.08 -9.15
N ASN A 2 -9.42 -2.78 -9.27
CA ASN A 2 -10.68 -2.18 -9.74
C ASN A 2 -11.48 -1.72 -8.52
N LEU A 3 -11.52 -0.40 -8.25
CA LEU A 3 -12.21 0.14 -7.07
C LEU A 3 -13.72 0.23 -7.25
N VAL A 4 -14.20 0.37 -8.50
CA VAL A 4 -15.63 0.38 -8.83
C VAL A 4 -16.30 -0.90 -8.35
N SER A 5 -15.60 -2.03 -8.41
CA SER A 5 -16.10 -3.28 -7.83
C SER A 5 -16.35 -3.18 -6.31
N TYR A 6 -15.43 -2.58 -5.55
CA TYR A 6 -15.59 -2.42 -4.10
C TYR A 6 -16.75 -1.49 -3.76
N GLU A 7 -16.87 -0.38 -4.50
CA GLU A 7 -17.97 0.60 -4.35
C GLU A 7 -19.32 -0.03 -4.66
N TYR A 8 -19.40 -0.83 -5.73
CA TYR A 8 -20.61 -1.57 -6.06
C TYR A 8 -21.07 -2.40 -4.86
N ILE A 9 -20.20 -3.24 -4.28
CA ILE A 9 -20.55 -4.07 -3.12
C ILE A 9 -20.94 -3.25 -1.90
N ALA A 10 -20.26 -2.12 -1.66
CA ALA A 10 -20.61 -1.23 -0.56
C ALA A 10 -22.05 -0.69 -0.66
N THR A 11 -22.58 -0.55 -1.88
CA THR A 11 -23.96 -0.08 -2.14
C THR A 11 -25.01 -1.20 -2.26
N GLN A 12 -24.61 -2.48 -2.26
CA GLN A 12 -25.54 -3.61 -2.50
C GLN A 12 -26.18 -4.22 -1.23
N ARG A 13 -26.10 -3.56 -0.06
CA ARG A 13 -26.61 -4.10 1.23
C ARG A 13 -28.07 -4.54 1.22
N GLU A 14 -28.93 -3.86 0.48
CA GLU A 14 -30.35 -4.19 0.43
C GLU A 14 -30.68 -5.15 -0.71
N ARG A 15 -30.02 -4.96 -1.86
CA ARG A 15 -30.39 -5.65 -3.10
C ARG A 15 -29.67 -6.98 -3.27
N HIS A 16 -28.50 -7.18 -2.65
CA HIS A 16 -27.63 -8.34 -2.86
C HIS A 16 -27.33 -8.59 -4.35
N GLY A 17 -26.90 -7.54 -5.07
CA GLY A 17 -26.56 -7.64 -6.49
C GLY A 17 -25.46 -8.69 -6.76
N VAL A 18 -25.56 -9.38 -7.91
CA VAL A 18 -24.53 -10.33 -8.36
C VAL A 18 -23.42 -9.56 -9.07
N MET A 19 -22.18 -9.83 -8.70
CA MET A 19 -21.01 -9.25 -9.34
C MET A 19 -20.41 -10.25 -10.32
N ILE A 20 -20.20 -9.81 -11.56
CA ILE A 20 -19.36 -10.48 -12.56
C ILE A 20 -18.05 -9.71 -12.65
N LEU A 21 -16.93 -10.42 -12.63
CA LEU A 21 -15.62 -9.80 -12.57
C LEU A 21 -14.63 -10.54 -13.47
N SER A 22 -13.82 -9.79 -14.22
CA SER A 22 -12.79 -10.40 -15.04
C SER A 22 -11.67 -10.99 -14.18
N GLU A 23 -11.22 -12.19 -14.53
CA GLU A 23 -10.10 -12.88 -13.88
C GLU A 23 -8.79 -12.07 -13.88
N PHE A 24 -8.62 -11.19 -14.87
CA PHE A 24 -7.44 -10.33 -15.02
C PHE A 24 -7.49 -9.08 -14.13
N THR A 25 -8.62 -8.82 -13.46
CA THR A 25 -8.69 -7.71 -12.51
C THR A 25 -8.00 -8.09 -11.21
N GLY A 26 -7.18 -7.19 -10.67
CA GLY A 26 -6.56 -7.41 -9.35
C GLY A 26 -7.57 -7.59 -8.21
N ALA A 27 -8.84 -7.22 -8.41
CA ALA A 27 -9.91 -7.43 -7.44
C ALA A 27 -10.42 -8.89 -7.43
N ALA A 28 -10.21 -9.68 -8.50
CA ALA A 28 -10.71 -11.04 -8.63
C ALA A 28 -10.22 -11.97 -7.50
N GLN A 29 -8.96 -11.80 -7.08
CA GLN A 29 -8.34 -12.58 -5.99
C GLN A 29 -8.92 -12.25 -4.60
N SER A 30 -9.55 -11.08 -4.48
CA SER A 30 -10.06 -10.53 -3.23
C SER A 30 -11.57 -10.77 -3.08
N LEU A 31 -12.30 -10.72 -4.19
CA LEU A 31 -13.75 -10.74 -4.25
C LEU A 31 -14.29 -12.14 -4.62
N ASN A 32 -13.96 -13.14 -3.81
CA ASN A 32 -14.29 -14.57 -4.05
C ASN A 32 -15.79 -14.93 -4.05
N GLY A 33 -16.69 -13.97 -3.82
CA GLY A 33 -18.14 -14.16 -3.99
C GLY A 33 -18.67 -13.69 -5.35
N SER A 34 -17.79 -13.26 -6.26
CA SER A 34 -18.15 -12.83 -7.61
C SER A 34 -18.05 -13.98 -8.61
N LEU A 35 -18.80 -13.87 -9.72
CA LEU A 35 -18.65 -14.74 -10.87
C LEU A 35 -17.40 -14.29 -11.64
N ILE A 36 -16.34 -15.07 -11.53
CA ILE A 36 -15.08 -14.79 -12.23
C ILE A 36 -15.18 -15.32 -13.65
N VAL A 37 -14.87 -14.46 -14.62
CA VAL A 37 -14.96 -14.79 -16.04
C VAL A 37 -13.70 -14.40 -16.81
N ASN A 38 -13.37 -15.16 -17.84
CA ASN A 38 -12.47 -14.70 -18.89
C ASN A 38 -13.24 -13.75 -19.85
N PRO A 39 -12.88 -12.45 -19.95
CA PRO A 39 -13.59 -11.50 -20.82
C PRO A 39 -13.45 -11.80 -22.32
N TRP A 40 -12.48 -12.63 -22.71
CA TRP A 40 -12.28 -13.04 -24.10
C TRP A 40 -13.13 -14.24 -24.50
N ASN A 41 -13.71 -14.93 -23.52
CA ASN A 41 -14.63 -16.04 -23.73
C ASN A 41 -16.07 -15.53 -23.71
N THR A 42 -16.63 -15.27 -24.89
CA THR A 42 -17.98 -14.70 -25.02
C THR A 42 -19.08 -15.64 -24.53
N GLU A 43 -18.89 -16.96 -24.65
CA GLU A 43 -19.87 -17.95 -24.19
C GLU A 43 -19.92 -17.97 -22.66
N GLU A 44 -18.75 -18.01 -22.01
CA GLU A 44 -18.64 -17.95 -20.56
C GLU A 44 -19.20 -16.64 -19.99
N LEU A 45 -18.92 -15.51 -20.64
CA LEU A 45 -19.49 -14.22 -20.26
C LEU A 45 -21.02 -14.22 -20.40
N ALA A 46 -21.57 -14.76 -21.49
CA ALA A 46 -23.02 -14.85 -21.70
C ALA A 46 -23.68 -15.74 -20.63
N ASN A 47 -23.08 -16.88 -20.32
CA ASN A 47 -23.55 -17.78 -19.27
C ASN A 47 -23.49 -17.10 -17.90
N ALA A 48 -22.41 -16.38 -17.58
CA ALA A 48 -22.31 -15.66 -16.31
C ALA A 48 -23.36 -14.55 -16.18
N ILE A 49 -23.70 -13.84 -17.28
CA ILE A 49 -24.79 -12.86 -17.29
C ILE A 49 -26.14 -13.55 -17.06
N HIS A 50 -26.40 -14.66 -17.75
CA HIS A 50 -27.60 -15.45 -17.56
C HIS A 50 -27.74 -15.93 -16.10
N ASP A 51 -26.66 -16.47 -15.54
CA ASP A 51 -26.63 -16.94 -14.16
C ASP A 51 -26.85 -15.78 -13.19
N ALA A 52 -26.24 -14.63 -13.42
CA ALA A 52 -26.40 -13.46 -12.56
C ALA A 52 -27.85 -12.95 -12.49
N VAL A 53 -28.59 -12.99 -13.61
CA VAL A 53 -30.00 -12.53 -13.65
C VAL A 53 -31.00 -13.60 -13.19
N THR A 54 -30.63 -14.88 -13.24
CA THR A 54 -31.48 -16.01 -12.82
C THR A 54 -31.17 -16.54 -11.41
N MET A 55 -30.09 -16.06 -10.78
CA MET A 55 -29.64 -16.51 -9.46
C MET A 55 -30.71 -16.33 -8.37
N SER A 56 -30.90 -17.35 -7.54
CA SER A 56 -31.89 -17.30 -6.46
C SER A 56 -31.53 -16.24 -5.40
N PRO A 57 -32.51 -15.63 -4.72
CA PRO A 57 -32.25 -14.65 -3.66
C PRO A 57 -31.29 -15.15 -2.56
N GLU A 58 -31.39 -16.43 -2.19
CA GLU A 58 -30.57 -17.05 -1.14
C GLU A 58 -29.11 -17.20 -1.57
N GLN A 59 -28.88 -17.58 -2.83
CA GLN A 59 -27.53 -17.67 -3.40
C GLN A 59 -26.91 -16.27 -3.51
N ARG A 60 -27.71 -15.28 -3.94
CA ARG A 60 -27.29 -13.88 -4.04
C ARG A 60 -26.87 -13.31 -2.68
N GLU A 61 -27.67 -13.54 -1.64
CA GLU A 61 -27.35 -13.12 -0.28
C GLU A 61 -26.08 -13.81 0.25
N THR A 62 -25.94 -15.12 0.00
CA THR A 62 -24.76 -15.88 0.42
C THR A 62 -23.48 -15.36 -0.24
N ASN A 63 -23.53 -15.08 -1.54
CA ASN A 63 -22.41 -14.52 -2.29
C ASN A 63 -22.10 -13.09 -1.83
N TYR A 64 -23.14 -12.27 -1.65
CA TYR A 64 -23.01 -10.92 -1.13
C TYR A 64 -22.31 -10.89 0.23
N LYS A 65 -22.71 -11.73 1.19
CA LYS A 65 -22.09 -11.79 2.53
C LYS A 65 -20.59 -12.11 2.49
N LYS A 66 -20.14 -12.91 1.52
CA LYS A 66 -18.70 -13.18 1.33
C LYS A 66 -17.98 -11.91 0.86
N LEU A 67 -18.57 -11.20 -0.10
CA LEU A 67 -18.02 -9.96 -0.66
C LEU A 67 -18.01 -8.84 0.39
N GLU A 68 -19.12 -8.64 1.10
CA GLU A 68 -19.26 -7.64 2.15
C GLU A 68 -18.18 -7.83 3.24
N ARG A 69 -18.00 -9.06 3.72
CA ARG A 69 -16.98 -9.37 4.73
C ARG A 69 -15.58 -8.93 4.30
N TYR A 70 -15.23 -9.13 3.04
CA TYR A 70 -13.92 -8.74 2.53
C TYR A 70 -13.79 -7.21 2.43
N VAL A 71 -14.75 -6.55 1.76
CA VAL A 71 -14.72 -5.10 1.49
C VAL A 71 -14.67 -4.29 2.79
N PHE A 72 -15.44 -4.66 3.80
CA PHE A 72 -15.47 -3.94 5.08
C PHE A 72 -14.31 -4.29 6.02
N LYS A 73 -13.63 -5.42 5.80
CA LYS A 73 -12.43 -5.78 6.58
C LYS A 73 -11.17 -5.07 6.07
N TYR A 74 -11.01 -4.98 4.75
CA TYR A 74 -9.80 -4.44 4.11
C TYR A 74 -10.07 -3.06 3.52
N THR A 75 -10.27 -2.07 4.40
CA THR A 75 -10.56 -0.69 4.01
C THR A 75 -9.31 0.08 3.56
N SER A 76 -9.51 1.23 2.90
CA SER A 76 -8.42 2.16 2.56
C SER A 76 -7.63 2.61 3.79
N SER A 77 -8.33 2.87 4.91
CA SER A 77 -7.70 3.21 6.19
C SER A 77 -6.83 2.06 6.72
N TRP A 78 -7.32 0.82 6.64
CA TRP A 78 -6.56 -0.36 7.05
C TRP A 78 -5.30 -0.54 6.19
N TRP A 79 -5.42 -0.37 4.87
CA TRP A 79 -4.28 -0.43 3.96
C TRP A 79 -3.24 0.64 4.28
N GLY A 80 -3.67 1.90 4.48
CA GLY A 80 -2.77 3.01 4.79
C GLY A 80 -2.03 2.83 6.11
N GLN A 81 -2.72 2.37 7.15
CA GLN A 81 -2.09 2.04 8.44
C GLN A 81 -1.08 0.90 8.31
N SER A 82 -1.45 -0.16 7.58
CA SER A 82 -0.57 -1.31 7.35
C SER A 82 0.69 -0.91 6.58
N PHE A 83 0.55 -0.05 5.56
CA PHE A 83 1.67 0.46 4.78
C PHE A 83 2.65 1.29 5.63
N VAL A 84 2.15 2.23 6.43
CA VAL A 84 2.99 3.07 7.31
C VAL A 84 3.64 2.23 8.41
N ALA A 85 2.91 1.28 8.99
CA ALA A 85 3.45 0.37 10.00
C ALA A 85 4.62 -0.44 9.45
N GLU A 86 4.48 -0.97 8.23
CA GLU A 86 5.54 -1.74 7.57
C GLU A 86 6.76 -0.88 7.23
N MET A 87 6.55 0.34 6.73
CA MET A 87 7.64 1.30 6.50
C MET A 87 8.39 1.64 7.79
N THR A 88 7.65 1.81 8.89
CA THR A 88 8.24 2.10 10.21
C THR A 88 9.06 0.91 10.71
N ARG A 89 8.55 -0.32 10.55
CA ARG A 89 9.26 -1.56 10.90
C ARG A 89 10.60 -1.67 10.16
N LEU A 90 10.59 -1.47 8.84
CA LEU A 90 11.81 -1.55 8.01
C LEU A 90 12.84 -0.45 8.37
N SER A 91 12.38 0.75 8.72
CA SER A 91 13.25 1.84 9.18
C SER A 91 13.95 1.51 10.51
N GLN A 92 13.23 0.89 11.45
CA GLN A 92 13.78 0.46 12.74
C GLN A 92 14.82 -0.67 12.55
N GLU A 93 14.54 -1.64 11.67
CA GLU A 93 15.48 -2.74 11.37
C GLU A 93 16.78 -2.26 10.74
N THR A 94 16.68 -1.27 9.84
CA THR A 94 17.86 -0.63 9.22
C THR A 94 18.71 0.11 10.27
N SER A 95 18.08 0.71 11.27
CA SER A 95 18.78 1.42 12.35
C SER A 95 19.48 0.49 13.35
N GLN A 96 19.05 -0.76 13.46
CA GLN A 96 19.64 -1.76 14.36
C GLN A 96 20.70 -2.66 13.69
N SER A 97 20.67 -2.83 12.37
CA SER A 97 21.64 -3.67 11.67
C SER A 97 22.92 -2.90 11.31
N LYS A 98 23.88 -2.94 12.23
CA LYS A 98 25.30 -3.26 11.99
C LYS A 98 26.09 -3.17 13.30
N THR A 99 26.07 -4.26 14.07
CA THR A 99 27.26 -4.62 14.84
C THR A 99 28.18 -5.34 13.85
N LEU A 100 29.15 -4.62 13.27
CA LEU A 100 30.10 -5.25 12.37
C LEU A 100 30.93 -6.24 13.21
N ARG A 101 31.01 -7.50 12.80
CA ARG A 101 31.93 -8.48 13.39
C ARG A 101 33.04 -8.72 12.39
N ASN A 102 34.30 -8.71 12.84
CA ASN A 102 35.41 -9.04 11.96
C ASN A 102 35.49 -10.55 11.69
N ILE A 103 36.36 -10.95 10.77
CA ILE A 103 36.59 -12.34 10.35
C ILE A 103 37.03 -13.24 11.54
N SER A 104 37.55 -12.65 12.63
CA SER A 104 37.93 -13.35 13.87
C SER A 104 36.80 -13.43 14.90
N GLY A 105 35.57 -13.00 14.57
CA GLY A 105 34.40 -13.07 15.45
C GLY A 105 34.31 -11.95 16.50
N ASN A 106 35.27 -11.01 16.53
CA ASN A 106 35.25 -9.90 17.48
C ASN A 106 34.29 -8.80 17.00
N VAL A 107 33.54 -8.22 17.96
CA VAL A 107 32.61 -7.11 17.72
C VAL A 107 33.40 -5.83 17.41
N VAL A 108 33.30 -5.36 16.18
CA VAL A 108 33.86 -4.10 15.66
C VAL A 108 32.77 -3.02 15.68
N GLY A 109 32.31 -2.64 16.88
CA GLY A 109 31.54 -1.41 17.13
C GLY A 109 30.16 -1.23 16.47
N GLN A 110 29.38 -0.32 17.04
CA GLN A 110 28.11 0.16 16.48
C GLN A 110 28.36 1.44 15.66
N VAL A 111 28.14 1.41 14.35
CA VAL A 111 28.41 2.56 13.46
C VAL A 111 27.30 3.64 13.51
N SER A 112 26.19 3.40 14.24
CA SER A 112 24.98 4.23 14.14
C SER A 112 25.14 5.70 14.61
N LYS A 113 26.03 6.00 15.56
CA LYS A 113 26.13 7.37 16.14
C LYS A 113 27.07 8.34 15.40
N ALA A 114 27.95 7.84 14.53
CA ALA A 114 28.95 8.68 13.85
C ALA A 114 28.40 9.38 12.60
N LEU A 115 27.37 8.82 11.95
CA LEU A 115 26.84 9.36 10.70
C LEU A 115 25.92 10.58 10.90
N HIS A 116 25.16 10.62 12.01
CA HIS A 116 24.31 11.79 12.33
C HIS A 116 25.12 13.03 12.74
N GLY A 117 26.24 12.86 13.46
CA GLY A 117 27.10 13.99 13.85
C GLY A 117 27.88 14.61 12.68
N ALA A 118 28.15 13.84 11.62
CA ALA A 118 28.83 14.34 10.43
C ALA A 118 27.93 15.25 9.56
N ILE A 119 26.61 15.04 9.59
CA ILE A 119 25.64 15.86 8.84
C ILE A 119 25.42 17.21 9.55
N GLU A 120 25.38 17.23 10.89
CA GLU A 120 25.34 18.49 11.66
C GLU A 120 26.68 19.27 11.62
N GLY A 121 27.81 18.57 11.47
CA GLY A 121 29.12 19.22 11.29
C GLY A 121 29.28 19.89 9.91
N ALA A 122 28.61 19.37 8.87
CA ALA A 122 28.71 19.90 7.51
C ALA A 122 27.85 21.16 7.29
N SER A 123 26.75 21.35 8.02
CA SER A 123 25.94 22.58 7.96
C SER A 123 26.63 23.79 8.59
N ASN A 124 27.57 23.58 9.52
CA ASN A 124 28.38 24.66 10.11
C ASN A 124 29.56 25.10 9.24
N LEU A 125 29.85 24.41 8.12
CA LEU A 125 30.97 24.74 7.22
C LEU A 125 30.54 25.52 5.97
N THR A 126 29.23 25.73 5.74
CA THR A 126 28.72 26.52 4.60
C THR A 126 28.17 27.90 4.99
N GLY A 127 28.31 28.30 6.26
CA GLY A 127 28.01 29.65 6.75
C GLY A 127 29.18 30.63 6.61
N GLY A 128 29.78 30.72 5.42
CA GLY A 128 30.81 31.72 5.11
C GLY A 128 30.24 32.77 4.16
N LYS A 129 29.66 33.85 4.69
CA LYS A 129 29.46 35.09 3.94
C LYS A 129 29.89 36.30 4.76
N ASP A 130 31.00 36.84 4.29
CA ASP A 130 31.28 38.27 4.12
C ASP A 130 31.30 39.15 5.36
N SER A 131 32.52 39.46 5.82
CA SER A 131 32.80 40.71 6.54
C SER A 131 34.11 41.33 6.05
N ALA A 132 33.96 42.46 5.35
CA ALA A 132 34.86 43.63 5.28
C ALA A 132 36.26 43.41 4.65
N ASP A 133 36.86 44.35 3.94
CA ASP A 133 36.92 45.78 4.23
C ASP A 133 37.55 46.57 3.06
N GLU A 134 37.58 47.90 3.22
CA GLU A 134 38.39 48.94 2.53
C GLU A 134 37.66 49.88 1.55
N THR A 135 36.86 50.76 2.14
CA THR A 135 37.11 52.21 2.32
C THR A 135 37.97 52.97 1.29
N LYS A 136 37.36 54.02 0.70
CA LYS A 136 37.85 55.42 0.52
C LYS A 136 36.73 56.24 -0.17
N GLN A 137 36.12 57.27 0.47
CA GLN A 137 36.56 58.69 0.48
C GLN A 137 36.41 59.30 -0.94
N GLU A 138 35.66 60.36 -1.27
CA GLU A 138 35.33 61.63 -0.61
C GLU A 138 34.31 62.40 -1.52
N ALA A 139 33.65 63.44 -0.96
CA ALA A 139 32.91 64.55 -1.60
C ALA A 139 31.48 64.31 -2.15
#